data_AF-A0A072TUC9-F1
#
_entry.id   AF-A0A072TUC9-F1
#
_cell.length_a   1.000
_cell.length_b   1.000
_cell.length_c   1.000
_cell.angle_alpha   90.00
_cell.angle_beta   90.00
_cell.angle_gamma   90.00
#
_symmetry.space_group_name_H-M   'P 1'
#
loop_
_entity.id
_entity.type
_entity.pdbx_description
1 polymer ?
#
loop_
_entity_poly.entity_id
_entity_poly.type
_entity_poly.pdbx_seq_one_letter_code
_entity_poly.pdbx_strand_id
1 'polypeptide(L)'
;MSFAMQCSNYGYGYGYGYSSFCVPRQFTPTPLSLPLPLQACQWNGFKSQPKKNQMRVFCGSDNQSSNLTSQRKRRKVMEHICLLKAKEEISEEEENDMLDYLYTTQYQMGGIIAISLGRVSAQNPDHYTHAVYMRFQKKENLEKFYENSFYLKVLKDHVMTYCHGLINVDYESEVDDDMIYIFRKGEEFSHGVEFVLLISFNEGTLGNQAEHALASLATVMLEFPSLIVQFTQGLNFNESSKDYTHGVVIRFRSVEAFEIFIRSQEYKDVWISKFQPIVLKSLPLHFSVDPVGTELM
;
A
#
# COMPACT_ATOMS: atom_id res chain seq x y z
N MET A 1 -69.49 -5.12 6.15
CA MET A 1 -69.41 -3.76 5.59
C MET A 1 -68.09 -3.69 4.82
N SER A 2 -67.99 -4.29 3.63
CA SER A 2 -68.44 -3.76 2.33
C SER A 2 -68.27 -2.26 2.22
N PHE A 3 -67.26 -1.79 1.48
CA PHE A 3 -67.47 -1.23 0.14
C PHE A 3 -66.22 -1.46 -0.73
N ALA A 4 -66.49 -1.84 -1.97
CA ALA A 4 -65.59 -2.06 -3.08
C ALA A 4 -65.89 -1.03 -4.19
N MET A 5 -65.17 -1.15 -5.31
CA MET A 5 -65.40 -0.58 -6.67
C MET A 5 -64.84 0.83 -6.93
N GLN A 6 -64.24 1.16 -8.08
CA GLN A 6 -64.09 0.56 -9.44
C GLN A 6 -62.83 1.23 -10.07
N CYS A 7 -61.90 0.61 -10.80
CA CYS A 7 -61.92 -0.11 -12.10
C CYS A 7 -62.25 0.73 -13.35
N SER A 8 -61.28 0.82 -14.28
CA SER A 8 -61.32 0.54 -15.76
C SER A 8 -60.19 1.34 -16.45
N ASN A 9 -59.15 0.84 -17.14
CA ASN A 9 -58.89 -0.32 -18.00
C ASN A 9 -59.38 -0.17 -19.46
N TYR A 10 -58.45 -0.12 -20.42
CA TYR A 10 -58.51 -0.52 -21.86
C TYR A 10 -57.11 -0.26 -22.45
N GLY A 11 -56.40 -1.14 -23.18
CA GLY A 11 -56.62 -2.51 -23.61
C GLY A 11 -55.65 -2.89 -24.76
N TYR A 12 -55.26 -4.17 -24.81
CA TYR A 12 -54.74 -4.98 -25.94
C TYR A 12 -53.37 -4.59 -26.57
N GLY A 13 -52.35 -5.46 -26.72
CA GLY A 13 -52.24 -6.91 -26.61
C GLY A 13 -51.83 -7.52 -27.96
N TYR A 14 -50.62 -8.07 -28.07
CA TYR A 14 -50.26 -9.21 -28.96
C TYR A 14 -48.99 -9.87 -28.42
N GLY A 15 -49.09 -11.16 -28.08
CA GLY A 15 -47.98 -11.99 -27.66
C GLY A 15 -47.33 -12.76 -28.81
N TYR A 16 -46.12 -13.23 -28.57
CA TYR A 16 -45.62 -14.53 -29.01
C TYR A 16 -44.70 -15.06 -27.93
N GLY A 17 -45.05 -16.22 -27.37
CA GLY A 17 -44.23 -16.94 -26.41
C GLY A 17 -43.22 -17.84 -27.12
N TYR A 18 -42.06 -18.02 -26.48
CA TYR A 18 -41.30 -19.26 -26.54
C TYR A 18 -40.69 -19.51 -25.16
N SER A 19 -41.17 -20.57 -24.52
CA SER A 19 -40.60 -21.23 -23.36
C SER A 19 -39.34 -22.01 -23.77
N SER A 20 -38.26 -21.92 -22.98
CA SER A 20 -37.31 -23.03 -22.84
C SER A 20 -36.35 -22.85 -21.66
N PHE A 21 -36.55 -23.72 -20.68
CA PHE A 21 -35.57 -24.43 -19.83
C PHE A 21 -34.39 -23.68 -19.18
N CYS A 22 -34.50 -23.57 -17.85
CA CYS A 22 -33.37 -23.46 -16.92
C CYS A 22 -32.54 -24.75 -16.90
N VAL A 23 -31.22 -24.62 -17.05
CA VAL A 23 -30.23 -25.63 -16.61
C VAL A 23 -29.05 -24.87 -15.97
N PRO A 24 -28.60 -25.25 -14.77
CA PRO A 24 -27.49 -24.59 -14.08
C PRO A 24 -26.15 -25.04 -14.68
N ARG A 25 -25.30 -24.11 -15.12
CA ARG A 25 -23.92 -24.41 -15.48
C ARG A 25 -23.03 -24.31 -14.23
N GLN A 26 -22.72 -25.48 -13.67
CA GLN A 26 -21.56 -25.66 -12.80
C GLN A 26 -20.30 -25.44 -13.63
N PHE A 27 -19.47 -24.46 -13.24
CA PHE A 27 -18.08 -24.39 -13.67
C PHE A 27 -17.22 -24.96 -12.54
N THR A 28 -16.80 -26.21 -12.71
CA THR A 28 -15.74 -26.84 -11.94
C THR A 28 -14.39 -26.28 -12.40
N PRO A 29 -13.50 -25.81 -11.50
CA PRO A 29 -12.12 -25.50 -11.86
C PRO A 29 -11.30 -26.79 -11.85
N THR A 30 -10.83 -27.22 -13.03
CA THR A 30 -9.77 -28.24 -13.14
C THR A 30 -8.41 -27.55 -12.98
N PRO A 31 -7.48 -28.10 -12.17
CA PRO A 31 -6.18 -27.50 -11.92
C PRO A 31 -5.22 -27.83 -13.07
N LEU A 32 -4.64 -26.81 -13.70
CA LEU A 32 -3.48 -26.96 -14.57
C LEU A 32 -2.22 -26.72 -13.73
N SER A 33 -1.72 -27.79 -13.14
CA SER A 33 -0.36 -27.90 -12.66
C SER A 33 0.58 -28.11 -13.85
N LEU A 34 1.58 -27.24 -14.00
CA LEU A 34 2.75 -27.51 -14.84
C LEU A 34 4.01 -27.50 -13.97
N PRO A 35 4.83 -28.56 -14.02
CA PRO A 35 5.96 -28.77 -13.11
C PRO A 35 7.23 -28.06 -13.60
N LEU A 36 7.95 -27.42 -12.67
CA LEU A 36 9.32 -26.96 -12.84
C LEU A 36 10.30 -28.12 -12.60
N PRO A 37 11.27 -28.40 -13.48
CA PRO A 37 12.31 -29.36 -13.21
C PRO A 37 13.43 -28.72 -12.36
N LEU A 38 13.51 -29.16 -11.09
CA LEU A 38 14.69 -29.02 -10.25
C LEU A 38 15.78 -29.96 -10.79
N GLN A 39 16.90 -29.41 -11.26
CA GLN A 39 18.13 -30.17 -11.37
C GLN A 39 19.28 -29.40 -10.71
N ALA A 40 19.85 -30.08 -9.72
CA ALA A 40 20.94 -29.65 -8.88
C ALA A 40 22.24 -29.51 -9.66
N CYS A 41 22.99 -28.44 -9.37
CA CYS A 41 24.43 -28.40 -9.55
C CYS A 41 25.06 -27.95 -8.22
N GLN A 42 25.75 -28.89 -7.57
CA GLN A 42 26.70 -28.62 -6.51
C GLN A 42 27.89 -27.83 -7.08
N TRP A 43 28.35 -26.81 -6.36
CA TRP A 43 29.76 -26.42 -6.40
C TRP A 43 30.23 -25.93 -5.03
N ASN A 44 31.28 -26.56 -4.53
CA ASN A 44 31.96 -26.24 -3.28
C ASN A 44 32.87 -25.01 -3.42
N GLY A 45 32.70 -24.08 -2.48
CA GLY A 45 33.76 -23.55 -1.61
C GLY A 45 34.76 -22.55 -2.19
N PHE A 46 34.77 -21.33 -1.65
CA PHE A 46 35.98 -20.68 -1.15
C PHE A 46 35.62 -19.60 -0.11
N LYS A 47 36.35 -19.58 1.01
CA LYS A 47 36.22 -18.63 2.12
C LYS A 47 36.95 -17.32 1.79
N SER A 48 36.34 -16.18 2.07
CA SER A 48 37.08 -14.93 2.36
C SER A 48 36.23 -13.96 3.20
N GLN A 49 36.83 -13.48 4.29
CA GLN A 49 36.27 -12.53 5.27
C GLN A 49 36.13 -11.08 4.74
N PRO A 50 35.32 -10.23 5.39
CA PRO A 50 34.78 -9.01 4.80
C PRO A 50 35.70 -7.80 4.97
N LYS A 51 35.77 -6.95 3.94
CA LYS A 51 36.32 -5.59 4.04
C LYS A 51 35.20 -4.57 3.90
N LYS A 52 35.03 -3.78 4.97
CA LYS A 52 34.18 -2.56 4.99
C LYS A 52 34.71 -1.56 3.96
N ASN A 53 33.89 -1.24 2.95
CA ASN A 53 34.03 -0.01 2.18
C ASN A 53 32.66 0.67 2.12
N GLN A 54 32.57 1.79 2.83
CA GLN A 54 31.42 2.67 2.89
C GLN A 54 31.42 3.50 1.59
N MET A 55 30.56 3.16 0.63
CA MET A 55 30.45 3.91 -0.62
C MET A 55 29.22 4.83 -0.52
N ARG A 56 29.47 6.13 -0.32
CA ARG A 56 28.46 7.18 -0.48
C ARG A 56 28.22 7.37 -1.98
N VAL A 57 26.98 7.15 -2.42
CA VAL A 57 26.53 7.64 -3.72
C VAL A 57 26.12 9.10 -3.53
N PHE A 58 26.92 10.00 -4.08
CA PHE A 58 26.58 11.40 -4.34
C PHE A 58 26.37 11.52 -5.85
N CYS A 59 25.19 11.95 -6.29
CA CYS A 59 24.99 12.47 -7.64
C CYS A 59 24.58 13.93 -7.54
N GLY A 60 25.45 14.81 -8.04
CA GLY A 60 25.26 16.25 -8.14
C GLY A 60 26.60 16.96 -8.33
N SER A 61 27.14 16.89 -9.55
CA SER A 61 28.33 17.64 -9.97
C SER A 61 27.88 19.02 -10.46
N ASP A 62 28.44 20.08 -9.88
CA ASP A 62 28.27 21.45 -10.38
C ASP A 62 29.22 21.71 -11.57
N ASN A 63 28.65 22.09 -12.73
CA ASN A 63 29.05 23.30 -13.47
C ASN A 63 28.22 23.53 -14.75
N GLN A 64 27.51 24.67 -14.72
CA GLN A 64 27.14 25.61 -15.79
C GLN A 64 26.18 25.22 -16.95
N SER A 65 25.05 25.93 -16.91
CA SER A 65 24.19 26.45 -18.00
C SER A 65 23.09 25.55 -18.59
N SER A 66 21.90 25.64 -18.01
CA SER A 66 20.67 26.07 -18.70
C SER A 66 19.51 26.12 -17.69
N ASN A 67 18.83 27.26 -17.61
CA ASN A 67 17.59 27.42 -16.85
C ASN A 67 16.47 26.64 -17.58
N LEU A 68 16.03 25.50 -17.04
CA LEU A 68 14.67 24.94 -17.26
C LEU A 68 14.44 23.69 -16.39
N THR A 69 14.53 23.89 -15.07
CA THR A 69 13.77 23.24 -13.99
C THR A 69 14.50 23.66 -12.72
N SER A 70 13.90 24.49 -11.88
CA SER A 70 14.38 24.59 -10.50
C SER A 70 14.48 23.17 -9.97
N GLN A 71 15.67 22.73 -9.54
CA GLN A 71 15.79 21.47 -8.83
C GLN A 71 14.83 21.57 -7.65
N ARG A 72 13.68 20.88 -7.74
CA ARG A 72 12.67 20.93 -6.69
C ARG A 72 13.37 20.46 -5.43
N LYS A 73 13.48 21.35 -4.46
CA LYS A 73 14.10 21.05 -3.19
C LYS A 73 13.35 19.86 -2.60
N ARG A 74 14.09 18.83 -2.20
CA ARG A 74 13.54 17.62 -1.60
C ARG A 74 13.67 17.72 -0.09
N ARG A 75 12.71 17.16 0.63
CA ARG A 75 12.71 17.08 2.08
C ARG A 75 12.60 15.64 2.53
N LYS A 76 13.44 15.27 3.49
CA LYS A 76 13.41 13.96 4.13
C LYS A 76 12.26 13.87 5.14
N VAL A 77 11.55 12.75 5.10
CA VAL A 77 10.45 12.40 6.00
C VAL A 77 10.55 10.92 6.38
N MET A 78 10.02 10.57 7.54
CA MET A 78 9.93 9.16 7.97
C MET A 78 8.53 8.65 7.68
N GLU A 79 8.45 7.50 7.05
CA GLU A 79 7.22 6.81 6.74
C GLU A 79 7.11 5.60 7.67
N HIS A 80 5.93 5.40 8.22
CA HIS A 80 5.58 4.29 9.10
C HIS A 80 4.36 3.59 8.51
N ILE A 81 4.50 2.30 8.22
CA ILE A 81 3.41 1.43 7.78
C ILE A 81 3.16 0.42 8.88
N CYS A 82 1.92 0.30 9.32
CA CYS A 82 1.45 -0.68 10.28
C CYS A 82 0.35 -1.52 9.62
N LEU A 83 0.56 -2.83 9.54
CA LEU A 83 -0.42 -3.78 8.98
C LEU A 83 -0.97 -4.66 10.09
N LEU A 84 -2.30 -4.79 10.14
CA LEU A 84 -3.02 -5.48 11.19
C LEU A 84 -3.73 -6.72 10.66
N LYS A 85 -3.77 -7.77 11.47
CA LYS A 85 -4.58 -8.98 11.25
C LYS A 85 -5.68 -9.02 12.29
N ALA A 86 -6.88 -8.58 11.89
CA ALA A 86 -8.07 -8.73 12.71
C ALA A 86 -8.43 -10.21 12.89
N LYS A 87 -9.15 -10.52 13.97
CA LYS A 87 -9.85 -11.79 14.15
C LYS A 87 -11.07 -11.81 13.22
N GLU A 88 -11.53 -13.02 12.83
CA GLU A 88 -12.57 -13.21 11.82
C GLU A 88 -13.99 -12.72 12.23
N GLU A 89 -14.16 -12.18 13.44
CA GLU A 89 -15.45 -11.83 14.04
C GLU A 89 -15.47 -10.40 14.62
N ILE A 90 -15.00 -9.40 13.87
CA ILE A 90 -15.17 -8.00 14.26
C ILE A 90 -16.43 -7.39 13.64
N SER A 91 -17.22 -6.71 14.45
CA SER A 91 -18.34 -5.90 13.97
C SER A 91 -17.84 -4.58 13.36
N GLU A 92 -18.68 -3.94 12.55
CA GLU A 92 -18.37 -2.63 11.97
C GLU A 92 -18.16 -1.55 13.03
N GLU A 93 -18.92 -1.60 14.13
CA GLU A 93 -18.77 -0.70 15.28
C GLU A 93 -17.41 -0.86 15.97
N GLU A 94 -16.98 -2.12 16.19
CA GLU A 94 -15.67 -2.41 16.80
C GLU A 94 -14.51 -2.04 15.89
N GLU A 95 -14.66 -2.26 14.58
CA GLU A 95 -13.67 -1.82 13.59
C GLU A 95 -13.52 -0.31 13.58
N ASN A 96 -14.64 0.42 13.53
CA ASN A 96 -14.65 1.87 13.55
C ASN A 96 -14.03 2.41 14.84
N ASP A 97 -14.36 1.84 16.00
CA ASP A 97 -13.72 2.21 17.28
C ASP A 97 -12.20 2.02 17.22
N MET A 98 -11.73 0.85 16.77
CA MET A 98 -10.30 0.58 16.63
C MET A 98 -9.60 1.58 15.70
N LEU A 99 -10.19 1.84 14.53
CA LEU A 99 -9.65 2.75 13.52
C LEU A 99 -9.68 4.20 13.99
N ASP A 100 -10.71 4.63 14.72
CA ASP A 100 -10.83 5.97 15.31
C ASP A 100 -9.78 6.20 16.40
N TYR A 101 -9.56 5.22 17.29
CA TYR A 101 -8.50 5.34 18.29
C TYR A 101 -7.11 5.40 17.65
N LEU A 102 -6.88 4.65 16.56
CA LEU A 102 -5.65 4.78 15.77
C LEU A 102 -5.55 6.15 15.10
N TYR A 103 -6.64 6.67 14.55
CA TYR A 103 -6.68 7.99 13.92
C TYR A 103 -6.36 9.11 14.91
N THR A 104 -6.89 9.02 16.13
CA THR A 104 -6.72 10.05 17.17
C THR A 104 -5.30 10.16 17.72
N THR A 105 -4.44 9.16 17.47
CA THR A 105 -3.00 9.22 17.83
C THR A 105 -2.32 10.46 17.25
N GLN A 106 -2.73 10.93 16.07
CA GLN A 106 -2.18 12.14 15.45
C GLN A 106 -2.40 13.41 16.29
N TYR A 107 -3.46 13.47 17.10
CA TYR A 107 -3.81 14.66 17.90
C TYR A 107 -3.17 14.64 19.28
N GLN A 108 -2.95 13.43 19.82
CA GLN A 108 -2.35 13.25 21.14
C GLN A 108 -0.82 13.23 21.10
N MET A 109 -0.23 13.12 19.90
CA MET A 109 1.20 12.95 19.72
C MET A 109 1.77 13.97 18.74
N GLY A 110 2.71 14.77 19.23
CA GLY A 110 3.47 15.68 18.38
C GLY A 110 4.38 14.91 17.42
N GLY A 111 4.39 15.31 16.15
CA GLY A 111 5.37 14.85 15.17
C GLY A 111 4.81 13.97 14.05
N ILE A 112 3.59 13.43 14.21
CA ILE A 112 2.80 12.87 13.11
C ILE A 112 2.30 14.03 12.27
N ILE A 113 2.63 14.03 10.98
CA ILE A 113 2.28 15.10 10.03
C ILE A 113 1.26 14.66 8.99
N ALA A 114 1.12 13.35 8.77
CA ALA A 114 0.05 12.76 7.96
C ALA A 114 -0.29 11.38 8.51
N ILE A 115 -1.56 10.99 8.37
CA ILE A 115 -2.05 9.66 8.69
C ILE A 115 -3.16 9.29 7.70
N SER A 116 -3.16 8.05 7.25
CA SER A 116 -4.25 7.42 6.53
C SER A 116 -4.39 5.98 7.01
N LEU A 117 -5.62 5.49 7.07
CA LEU A 117 -5.92 4.14 7.55
C LEU A 117 -7.19 3.63 6.88
N GLY A 118 -7.32 2.32 6.80
CA GLY A 118 -8.51 1.69 6.25
C GLY A 118 -8.42 0.18 6.18
N ARG A 119 -9.55 -0.42 5.82
CA ARG A 119 -9.67 -1.85 5.53
C ARG A 119 -9.03 -2.17 4.18
N VAL A 120 -8.23 -3.23 4.14
CA VAL A 120 -7.61 -3.72 2.90
C VAL A 120 -8.70 -4.29 1.99
N SER A 121 -8.80 -3.76 0.77
CA SER A 121 -9.91 -4.10 -0.14
C SER A 121 -9.77 -5.47 -0.79
N ALA A 122 -8.55 -6.00 -0.90
CA ALA A 122 -8.27 -7.28 -1.56
C ALA A 122 -7.67 -8.32 -0.59
N GLN A 123 -8.04 -9.59 -0.80
CA GLN A 123 -7.37 -10.69 -0.11
C GLN A 123 -5.89 -10.71 -0.49
N ASN A 124 -5.06 -10.96 0.52
CA ASN A 124 -3.61 -11.02 0.39
C ASN A 124 -3.10 -12.32 1.02
N PRO A 125 -1.95 -12.84 0.59
CA PRO A 125 -1.46 -14.15 1.00
C PRO A 125 -1.20 -14.26 2.52
N ASP A 126 -0.96 -13.13 3.17
CA ASP A 126 -0.65 -13.07 4.60
C ASP A 126 -1.89 -12.72 5.46
N HIS A 127 -3.08 -12.58 4.87
CA HIS A 127 -4.35 -12.27 5.55
C HIS A 127 -4.33 -11.01 6.43
N TYR A 128 -3.63 -9.96 6.01
CA TYR A 128 -3.76 -8.63 6.62
C TYR A 128 -5.12 -8.02 6.27
N THR A 129 -5.79 -7.44 7.28
CA THR A 129 -7.15 -6.93 7.15
C THR A 129 -7.20 -5.41 7.14
N HIS A 130 -6.30 -4.75 7.87
CA HIS A 130 -6.22 -3.29 7.91
C HIS A 130 -4.79 -2.82 7.69
N ALA A 131 -4.67 -1.61 7.18
CA ALA A 131 -3.41 -0.92 7.02
C ALA A 131 -3.52 0.49 7.59
N VAL A 132 -2.44 0.93 8.24
CA VAL A 132 -2.26 2.27 8.76
C VAL A 132 -0.96 2.79 8.19
N TYR A 133 -1.02 3.98 7.61
CA TYR A 133 0.12 4.73 7.14
C TYR A 133 0.23 6.01 7.96
N MET A 134 1.42 6.29 8.48
CA MET A 134 1.74 7.52 9.17
C MET A 134 3.01 8.11 8.61
N ARG A 135 3.10 9.43 8.64
CA ARG A 135 4.32 10.17 8.30
C ARG A 135 4.77 11.01 9.47
N PHE A 136 6.08 11.00 9.72
CA PHE A 136 6.74 11.85 10.70
C PHE A 136 7.75 12.78 10.03
N GLN A 137 7.90 13.97 10.61
CA GLN A 137 8.85 14.96 10.10
C GLN A 137 10.31 14.55 10.33
N LYS A 138 10.59 13.81 11.40
CA LYS A 138 11.95 13.42 11.81
C LYS A 138 11.97 12.04 12.45
N LYS A 139 13.12 11.38 12.40
CA LYS A 139 13.33 10.06 12.99
C LYS A 139 13.08 10.03 14.49
N GLU A 140 13.48 11.07 15.22
CA GLU A 140 13.31 11.12 16.67
C GLU A 140 11.83 11.17 17.09
N ASN A 141 10.94 11.67 16.22
CA ASN A 141 9.50 11.68 16.49
C ASN A 141 8.91 10.27 16.33
N LEU A 142 9.40 9.48 15.38
CA LEU A 142 9.00 8.09 15.20
C LEU A 142 9.52 7.21 16.35
N GLU A 143 10.75 7.43 16.82
CA GLU A 143 11.29 6.71 17.97
C GLU A 143 10.46 6.99 19.24
N LYS A 144 10.15 8.26 19.50
CA LYS A 144 9.23 8.64 20.60
C LYS A 144 7.82 8.11 20.44
N PHE A 145 7.38 7.83 19.20
CA PHE A 145 6.05 7.29 18.95
C PHE A 145 5.90 5.89 19.53
N TYR A 146 6.90 5.03 19.36
CA TYR A 146 6.89 3.68 19.94
C TYR A 146 6.93 3.65 21.47
N GLU A 147 7.53 4.67 22.10
CA GLU A 147 7.62 4.78 23.56
C GLU A 147 6.41 5.46 24.20
N ASN A 148 5.48 5.98 23.39
CA ASN A 148 4.40 6.80 23.89
C ASN A 148 3.33 5.99 24.64
N SER A 149 3.04 6.40 25.88
CA SER A 149 2.09 5.69 26.74
C SER A 149 0.65 5.68 26.21
N PHE A 150 0.22 6.73 25.50
CA PHE A 150 -1.11 6.78 24.87
C PHE A 150 -1.18 5.79 23.70
N TYR A 151 -0.18 5.77 22.82
CA TYR A 151 -0.14 4.81 21.72
C TYR A 151 -0.09 3.36 22.20
N LEU A 152 0.76 3.07 23.19
CA LEU A 152 0.83 1.73 23.80
C LEU A 152 -0.49 1.31 24.44
N LYS A 153 -1.22 2.26 25.03
CA LYS A 153 -2.57 2.02 25.56
C LYS A 153 -3.57 1.75 24.43
N VAL A 154 -3.58 2.54 23.36
CA VAL A 154 -4.42 2.30 22.17
C VAL A 154 -4.15 0.92 21.59
N LEU A 155 -2.88 0.56 21.41
CA LEU A 155 -2.50 -0.76 20.93
C LEU A 155 -3.05 -1.85 21.85
N LYS A 156 -2.85 -1.73 23.16
CA LYS A 156 -3.28 -2.74 24.12
C LYS A 156 -4.80 -2.89 24.20
N ASP A 157 -5.49 -1.77 24.36
CA ASP A 157 -6.91 -1.74 24.75
C ASP A 157 -7.84 -1.83 23.53
N HIS A 158 -7.44 -1.24 22.38
CA HIS A 158 -8.29 -1.15 21.19
C HIS A 158 -7.80 -1.99 20.02
N VAL A 159 -6.48 -2.17 19.82
CA VAL A 159 -5.98 -2.94 18.67
C VAL A 159 -5.83 -4.43 19.01
N MET A 160 -5.08 -4.77 20.05
CA MET A 160 -4.76 -6.16 20.42
C MET A 160 -5.98 -6.93 20.98
N THR A 161 -7.05 -6.21 21.33
CA THR A 161 -8.34 -6.81 21.66
C THR A 161 -8.93 -7.53 20.45
N TYR A 162 -8.84 -6.93 19.26
CA TYR A 162 -9.45 -7.43 18.04
C TYR A 162 -8.45 -8.03 17.05
N CYS A 163 -7.18 -7.63 17.13
CA CYS A 163 -6.11 -8.08 16.24
C CYS A 163 -5.22 -9.11 16.93
N HIS A 164 -4.76 -10.10 16.16
CA HIS A 164 -3.84 -11.15 16.62
C HIS A 164 -2.43 -11.02 16.02
N GLY A 165 -2.26 -10.15 15.02
CA GLY A 165 -1.00 -9.92 14.34
C GLY A 165 -0.84 -8.47 13.93
N LEU A 166 0.39 -7.97 14.03
CA LEU A 166 0.82 -6.62 13.69
C LEU A 166 2.20 -6.74 13.04
N ILE A 167 2.44 -6.04 11.94
CA ILE A 167 3.80 -5.76 11.47
C ILE A 167 3.98 -4.28 11.20
N ASN A 168 5.18 -3.79 11.48
CA ASN A 168 5.56 -2.40 11.25
C ASN A 168 6.70 -2.35 10.23
N VAL A 169 6.66 -1.40 9.30
CA VAL A 169 7.74 -1.13 8.35
C VAL A 169 8.01 0.36 8.39
N ASP A 170 9.25 0.72 8.71
CA ASP A 170 9.66 2.12 8.86
C ASP A 170 10.78 2.43 7.89
N TYR A 171 10.63 3.49 7.10
CA TYR A 171 11.65 3.88 6.14
C TYR A 171 11.78 5.40 5.99
N GLU A 172 12.97 5.83 5.58
CA GLU A 172 13.22 7.23 5.20
C GLU A 172 12.89 7.40 3.72
N SER A 173 12.17 8.47 3.40
CA SER A 173 11.88 8.85 2.02
C SER A 173 12.05 10.35 1.78
N GLU A 174 12.05 10.74 0.50
CA GLU A 174 12.17 12.13 0.07
C GLU A 174 10.92 12.58 -0.68
N VAL A 175 10.37 13.72 -0.27
CA VAL A 175 9.20 14.36 -0.89
C VAL A 175 9.55 15.77 -1.38
N ASP A 176 8.74 16.33 -2.28
CA ASP A 176 8.87 17.74 -2.66
C ASP A 176 8.76 18.63 -1.40
N ASP A 177 9.65 19.64 -1.26
CA ASP A 177 9.65 20.61 -0.15
C ASP A 177 8.52 21.64 -0.32
N ASP A 178 7.30 21.12 -0.43
CA ASP A 178 6.04 21.84 -0.53
C ASP A 178 5.10 21.28 0.55
N MET A 179 4.38 22.18 1.22
CA MET A 179 3.51 21.83 2.33
C MET A 179 2.44 20.79 1.94
N ILE A 180 1.92 20.86 0.71
CA ILE A 180 0.88 19.92 0.24
C ILE A 180 1.42 18.48 0.28
N TYR A 181 2.62 18.27 -0.28
CA TYR A 181 3.23 16.94 -0.35
C TYR A 181 3.81 16.46 0.98
N ILE A 182 4.31 17.38 1.82
CA ILE A 182 4.86 17.04 3.14
C ILE A 182 3.75 16.59 4.07
N PHE A 183 2.72 17.41 4.24
CA PHE A 183 1.63 17.19 5.20
C PHE A 183 0.50 16.33 4.64
N ARG A 184 0.54 16.00 3.34
CA ARG A 184 -0.53 15.28 2.62
C ARG A 184 -1.90 15.89 2.91
N LYS A 185 -1.97 17.23 2.78
CA LYS A 185 -3.18 18.03 2.98
C LYS A 185 -3.53 18.74 1.68
N GLY A 186 -4.82 18.78 1.38
CA GLY A 186 -5.35 19.37 0.15
C GLY A 186 -6.37 18.44 -0.51
N GLU A 187 -7.03 18.94 -1.54
CA GLU A 187 -8.06 18.20 -2.29
C GLU A 187 -7.51 16.89 -2.88
N GLU A 188 -6.27 16.90 -3.37
CA GLU A 188 -5.64 15.70 -3.94
C GLU A 188 -5.36 14.59 -2.90
N PHE A 189 -5.37 14.91 -1.61
CA PHE A 189 -5.15 13.96 -0.53
C PHE A 189 -6.40 13.65 0.28
N SER A 190 -7.54 14.31 0.02
CA SER A 190 -8.77 14.13 0.78
C SER A 190 -9.48 12.80 0.48
N HIS A 191 -9.27 12.25 -0.71
CA HIS A 191 -9.87 11.00 -1.19
C HIS A 191 -8.89 10.27 -2.11
N GLY A 192 -9.14 9.00 -2.36
CA GLY A 192 -8.36 8.18 -3.29
C GLY A 192 -7.94 6.85 -2.68
N VAL A 193 -6.86 6.27 -3.19
CA VAL A 193 -6.38 4.94 -2.77
C VAL A 193 -4.93 5.03 -2.30
N GLU A 194 -4.64 4.41 -1.16
CA GLU A 194 -3.26 4.14 -0.75
C GLU A 194 -2.92 2.73 -1.20
N PHE A 195 -1.88 2.62 -2.03
CA PHE A 195 -1.29 1.35 -2.40
C PHE A 195 0.02 1.18 -1.64
N VAL A 196 0.11 0.12 -0.86
CA VAL A 196 1.27 -0.25 -0.07
C VAL A 196 1.90 -1.48 -0.71
N LEU A 197 3.19 -1.40 -1.01
CA LEU A 197 3.97 -2.51 -1.55
C LEU A 197 5.17 -2.75 -0.65
N LEU A 198 5.12 -3.86 0.10
CA LEU A 198 6.25 -4.31 0.91
C LEU A 198 7.06 -5.34 0.12
N ILE A 199 8.39 -5.21 0.13
CA ILE A 199 9.28 -6.03 -0.69
C ILE A 199 10.42 -6.57 0.17
N SER A 200 10.72 -7.84 -0.03
CA SER A 200 11.90 -8.52 0.49
C SER A 200 12.76 -8.95 -0.70
N PHE A 201 13.94 -8.35 -0.83
CA PHE A 201 14.91 -8.71 -1.86
C PHE A 201 15.83 -9.84 -1.37
N ASN A 202 16.30 -10.67 -2.29
CA ASN A 202 17.26 -11.73 -1.97
C ASN A 202 18.59 -11.13 -1.49
N GLU A 203 19.04 -11.52 -0.30
CA GLU A 203 20.28 -11.01 0.33
C GLU A 203 21.52 -11.23 -0.56
N GLY A 204 21.55 -12.28 -1.38
CA GLY A 204 22.65 -12.53 -2.34
C GLY A 204 22.73 -11.52 -3.50
N THR A 205 21.69 -10.70 -3.67
CA THR A 205 21.56 -9.66 -4.70
C THR A 205 21.59 -8.23 -4.13
N LEU A 206 21.98 -8.07 -2.85
CA LEU A 206 22.25 -6.80 -2.16
C LEU A 206 23.43 -6.06 -2.82
N GLY A 207 23.18 -5.54 -4.02
CA GLY A 207 23.96 -4.54 -4.72
C GLY A 207 23.00 -3.57 -5.39
N ASN A 208 23.51 -2.73 -6.30
CA ASN A 208 22.75 -1.66 -6.98
C ASN A 208 21.50 -2.14 -7.76
N GLN A 209 21.20 -3.45 -7.82
CA GLN A 209 20.04 -4.00 -8.53
C GLN A 209 18.70 -3.62 -7.90
N ALA A 210 18.58 -3.70 -6.56
CA ALA A 210 17.36 -3.27 -5.87
C ALA A 210 17.11 -1.77 -6.10
N GLU A 211 18.15 -0.95 -5.95
CA GLU A 211 18.08 0.48 -6.24
C GLU A 211 17.73 0.76 -7.71
N HIS A 212 18.29 0.01 -8.66
CA HIS A 212 17.94 0.12 -10.08
C HIS A 212 16.49 -0.28 -10.38
N ALA A 213 15.97 -1.32 -9.72
CA ALA A 213 14.58 -1.74 -9.87
C ALA A 213 13.62 -0.67 -9.33
N LEU A 214 13.92 -0.14 -8.14
CA LEU A 214 13.18 0.96 -7.51
C LEU A 214 13.28 2.27 -8.32
N ALA A 215 14.43 2.57 -8.93
CA ALA A 215 14.58 3.69 -9.83
C ALA A 215 13.75 3.51 -11.12
N SER A 216 13.72 2.29 -11.67
CA SER A 216 12.89 1.96 -12.84
C SER A 216 11.40 2.12 -12.52
N LEU A 217 10.99 1.69 -11.32
CA LEU A 217 9.62 1.90 -10.84
C LEU A 217 9.30 3.39 -10.74
N ALA A 218 10.19 4.18 -10.12
CA ALA A 218 10.02 5.63 -10.01
C ALA A 218 9.91 6.32 -11.38
N THR A 219 10.65 5.87 -12.40
CA THR A 219 10.52 6.38 -13.78
C THR A 219 9.12 6.14 -14.32
N VAL A 220 8.58 4.92 -14.18
CA VAL A 220 7.20 4.62 -14.61
C VAL A 220 6.19 5.48 -13.86
N MET A 221 6.37 5.71 -12.56
CA MET A 221 5.45 6.57 -11.79
C MET A 221 5.38 8.00 -12.34
N LEU A 222 6.51 8.54 -12.84
CA LEU A 222 6.56 9.88 -13.42
C LEU A 222 5.80 10.00 -14.74
N GLU A 223 5.52 8.87 -15.42
CA GLU A 223 4.73 8.83 -16.66
C GLU A 223 3.22 8.93 -16.41
N PHE A 224 2.77 8.75 -15.16
CA PHE A 224 1.35 8.78 -14.77
C PHE A 224 0.97 9.89 -13.76
N PRO A 225 1.31 11.17 -14.01
CA PRO A 225 0.99 12.28 -13.10
C PRO A 225 -0.52 12.54 -12.96
N SER A 226 -1.32 12.08 -13.93
CA SER A 226 -2.79 12.14 -13.87
C SER A 226 -3.41 11.05 -13.00
N LEU A 227 -2.68 9.99 -12.66
CA LEU A 227 -3.18 8.87 -11.84
C LEU A 227 -2.64 8.93 -10.41
N ILE A 228 -1.37 9.34 -10.29
CA ILE A 228 -0.61 9.30 -9.04
C ILE A 228 -0.45 10.72 -8.49
N VAL A 229 -0.76 10.88 -7.20
CA VAL A 229 -0.55 12.13 -6.45
C VAL A 229 0.84 12.15 -5.84
N GLN A 230 1.25 11.04 -5.24
CA GLN A 230 2.52 10.93 -4.54
C GLN A 230 3.04 9.49 -4.56
N PHE A 231 4.36 9.35 -4.66
CA PHE A 231 5.08 8.09 -4.59
C PHE A 231 6.24 8.25 -3.61
N THR A 232 6.35 7.35 -2.64
CA THR A 232 7.50 7.25 -1.73
C THR A 232 8.01 5.82 -1.63
N GLN A 233 9.31 5.68 -1.41
CA GLN A 233 9.97 4.40 -1.24
C GLN A 233 11.19 4.55 -0.32
N GLY A 234 11.60 3.45 0.33
CA GLY A 234 12.84 3.44 1.08
C GLY A 234 13.18 2.08 1.70
N LEU A 235 14.37 2.02 2.28
CA LEU A 235 14.88 0.86 3.00
C LEU A 235 14.25 0.80 4.40
N ASN A 236 13.69 -0.34 4.75
CA ASN A 236 13.15 -0.60 6.07
C ASN A 236 14.29 -0.62 7.10
N PHE A 237 14.22 0.27 8.08
CA PHE A 237 15.13 0.31 9.22
C PHE A 237 14.50 -0.21 10.52
N ASN A 238 13.24 -0.65 10.48
CA ASN A 238 12.59 -1.21 11.66
C ASN A 238 13.15 -2.60 11.99
N GLU A 239 13.85 -2.70 13.11
CA GLU A 239 14.48 -3.96 13.54
C GLU A 239 13.49 -5.06 13.96
N SER A 240 12.24 -4.68 14.27
CA SER A 240 11.19 -5.62 14.70
C SER A 240 10.58 -6.42 13.55
N SER A 241 10.67 -5.91 12.31
CA SER A 241 10.12 -6.55 11.12
C SER A 241 11.23 -6.81 10.11
N LYS A 242 11.72 -8.04 10.09
CA LYS A 242 12.77 -8.48 9.14
C LYS A 242 12.22 -9.14 7.89
N ASP A 243 10.90 -9.30 7.82
CA ASP A 243 10.23 -9.98 6.72
C ASP A 243 10.32 -9.18 5.41
N TYR A 244 10.40 -7.86 5.52
CA TYR A 244 10.45 -6.94 4.39
C TYR A 244 11.64 -5.99 4.52
N THR A 245 12.38 -5.86 3.42
CA THR A 245 13.56 -4.99 3.36
C THR A 245 13.22 -3.60 2.87
N HIS A 246 12.16 -3.42 2.09
CA HIS A 246 11.75 -2.12 1.55
C HIS A 246 10.25 -1.91 1.69
N GLY A 247 9.88 -0.64 1.88
CA GLY A 247 8.51 -0.16 1.81
C GLY A 247 8.33 0.80 0.64
N VAL A 248 7.19 0.69 -0.04
CA VAL A 248 6.75 1.60 -1.09
C VAL A 248 5.30 1.99 -0.81
N VAL A 249 4.99 3.27 -0.89
CA VAL A 249 3.63 3.81 -0.74
C VAL A 249 3.31 4.69 -1.94
N ILE A 250 2.15 4.45 -2.53
CA ILE A 250 1.65 5.19 -3.70
C ILE A 250 0.26 5.71 -3.41
N ARG A 251 0.08 7.01 -3.54
CA ARG A 251 -1.22 7.68 -3.46
C ARG A 251 -1.80 7.81 -4.84
N PHE A 252 -2.89 7.10 -5.11
CA PHE A 252 -3.68 7.26 -6.34
C PHE A 252 -4.84 8.21 -6.12
N ARG A 253 -5.20 8.96 -7.17
CA ARG A 253 -6.33 9.91 -7.16
C ARG A 253 -7.68 9.21 -6.99
N SER A 254 -7.82 7.99 -7.48
CA SER A 254 -9.06 7.21 -7.38
C SER A 254 -8.80 5.70 -7.51
N VAL A 255 -9.85 4.90 -7.30
CA VAL A 255 -9.81 3.44 -7.52
C VAL A 255 -9.57 3.12 -8.99
N GLU A 256 -10.20 3.86 -9.91
CA GLU A 256 -10.01 3.69 -11.35
C GLU A 256 -8.57 4.00 -11.75
N ALA A 257 -7.97 5.05 -11.18
CA ALA A 257 -6.58 5.40 -11.43
C ALA A 257 -5.62 4.29 -10.98
N PHE A 258 -5.88 3.69 -9.81
CA PHE A 258 -5.15 2.53 -9.32
C PHE A 258 -5.30 1.32 -10.25
N GLU A 259 -6.53 0.99 -10.68
CA GLU A 259 -6.78 -0.14 -11.58
C GLU A 259 -6.10 0.03 -12.94
N ILE A 260 -6.17 1.23 -13.53
CA ILE A 260 -5.49 1.55 -14.79
C ILE A 260 -3.99 1.33 -14.64
N PHE A 261 -3.40 1.83 -13.56
CA PHE A 261 -1.97 1.71 -13.32
C PHE A 261 -1.52 0.25 -13.15
N ILE A 262 -2.16 -0.54 -12.27
CA ILE A 262 -1.78 -1.94 -12.05
C ILE A 262 -1.98 -2.81 -13.30
N ARG A 263 -2.93 -2.45 -14.16
CA ARG A 263 -3.18 -3.17 -15.43
C ARG A 263 -2.28 -2.70 -16.58
N SER A 264 -1.58 -1.58 -16.43
CA SER A 264 -0.68 -1.00 -17.45
C SER A 264 0.44 -1.97 -17.84
N GLN A 265 0.90 -1.88 -19.09
CA GLN A 265 1.97 -2.75 -19.57
C GLN A 265 3.33 -2.29 -19.03
N GLU A 266 3.49 -0.98 -18.86
CA GLU A 266 4.68 -0.31 -18.34
C GLU A 266 5.01 -0.80 -16.92
N TYR A 267 4.01 -0.84 -16.03
CA TYR A 267 4.19 -1.38 -14.68
C TYR A 267 4.52 -2.88 -14.69
N LYS A 268 3.79 -3.67 -15.50
CA LYS A 268 3.98 -5.12 -15.61
C LYS A 268 5.36 -5.47 -16.15
N ASP A 269 5.84 -4.75 -17.15
CA ASP A 269 7.15 -4.97 -17.78
C ASP A 269 8.27 -4.67 -16.78
N VAL A 270 8.16 -3.57 -16.02
CA VAL A 270 9.12 -3.28 -14.95
C VAL A 270 9.07 -4.36 -13.87
N TRP A 271 7.89 -4.81 -13.47
CA TRP A 271 7.77 -5.87 -12.46
C TRP A 271 8.44 -7.17 -12.92
N ILE A 272 8.10 -7.66 -14.11
CA ILE A 272 8.63 -8.92 -14.66
C ILE A 272 10.13 -8.83 -14.92
N SER A 273 10.60 -7.72 -15.49
CA SER A 273 12.01 -7.60 -15.91
C SER A 273 12.97 -7.17 -14.79
N LYS A 274 12.51 -6.38 -13.82
CA LYS A 274 13.37 -5.78 -12.77
C LYS A 274 13.13 -6.34 -11.38
N PHE A 275 11.89 -6.66 -11.01
CA PHE A 275 11.57 -7.10 -9.64
C PHE A 275 11.54 -8.62 -9.52
N GLN A 276 10.80 -9.32 -10.38
CA GLN A 276 10.65 -10.78 -10.32
C GLN A 276 11.96 -11.56 -10.19
N PRO A 277 13.09 -11.18 -10.82
CA PRO A 277 14.36 -11.92 -10.69
C PRO A 277 15.05 -11.79 -9.32
N ILE A 278 14.76 -10.73 -8.55
CA ILE A 278 15.49 -10.36 -7.33
C ILE A 278 14.61 -10.34 -6.07
N VAL A 279 13.29 -10.31 -6.23
CA VAL A 279 12.32 -10.32 -5.13
C VAL A 279 12.15 -11.74 -4.59
N LEU A 280 12.40 -11.92 -3.29
CA LEU A 280 12.13 -13.15 -2.54
C LEU A 280 10.65 -13.22 -2.12
N LYS A 281 10.13 -12.11 -1.60
CA LYS A 281 8.76 -11.98 -1.10
C LYS A 281 8.26 -10.58 -1.41
N SER A 282 7.00 -10.45 -1.77
CA SER A 282 6.33 -9.16 -1.92
C SER A 282 4.90 -9.23 -1.45
N LEU A 283 4.40 -8.13 -0.88
CA LEU A 283 3.04 -8.00 -0.38
C LEU A 283 2.45 -6.68 -0.90
N PRO A 284 1.68 -6.73 -2.00
CA PRO A 284 0.88 -5.60 -2.46
C PRO A 284 -0.46 -5.54 -1.71
N LEU A 285 -0.81 -4.37 -1.20
CA LEU A 285 -2.05 -4.09 -0.48
C LEU A 285 -2.59 -2.74 -0.94
N HIS A 286 -3.90 -2.56 -0.89
CA HIS A 286 -4.50 -1.25 -1.06
C HIS A 286 -5.72 -1.09 -0.16
N PHE A 287 -5.98 0.16 0.20
CA PHE A 287 -7.17 0.57 0.93
C PHE A 287 -7.62 1.94 0.42
N SER A 288 -8.93 2.16 0.44
CA SER A 288 -9.51 3.47 0.17
C SER A 288 -9.21 4.41 1.32
N VAL A 289 -8.91 5.66 0.99
CA VAL A 289 -8.90 6.74 1.98
C VAL A 289 -10.12 7.57 1.69
N ASP A 290 -11.07 7.48 2.59
CA ASP A 290 -12.24 8.32 2.55
C ASP A 290 -11.99 9.63 3.28
N PRO A 291 -12.63 10.72 2.82
CA PRO A 291 -12.68 11.94 3.59
C PRO A 291 -13.37 11.61 4.91
N VAL A 292 -12.59 11.70 5.99
CA VAL A 292 -13.07 11.55 7.36
C VAL A 292 -14.40 12.30 7.52
N GLY A 293 -15.48 11.55 7.78
CA GLY A 293 -16.81 12.10 8.03
C GLY A 293 -17.91 11.80 7.00
N THR A 294 -17.73 10.87 6.05
CA THR A 294 -18.86 10.35 5.24
C THR A 294 -19.45 9.04 5.75
N GLU A 295 -18.64 8.17 6.37
CA GLU A 295 -19.10 6.88 6.93
C GLU A 295 -18.70 6.65 8.40
N LEU A 296 -17.98 7.59 9.02
CA LEU A 296 -17.71 7.59 10.46
C LEU A 296 -18.61 8.62 11.16
N MET A 297 -19.85 8.19 11.46
CA MET A 297 -20.74 8.76 12.49
C MET A 297 -21.73 7.68 12.97
#